data_AF-A0A0G4IWA6-F1
#
_entry.id   AF-A0A0G4IWA6-F1
#
_cell.length_a   1.000
_cell.length_b   1.000
_cell.length_c   1.000
_cell.angle_alpha   90.00
_cell.angle_beta   90.00
_cell.angle_gamma   90.00
#
_symmetry.space_group_name_H-M   'P 1'
#
loop_
_entity.id
_entity.type
_entity.pdbx_description
1 polymer ?
#
loop_
_entity_poly.entity_id
_entity_poly.type
_entity_poly.pdbx_seq_one_letter_code
_entity_poly.pdbx_strand_id
1 'polypeptide(L)'
;MDSKTARAFVLSGSSLIVRSNQVILKTCGPTSLLSALEPVMEMAGKQANLSNIMFTRGLVASSNRQPSPHRSFADEVRFLDRKYDGQSIAIDNGFHMWTMSPTPCSTVFEVVMRDLPQDVMKASAYEFKFSPSRGGDRWVEYLVPGARVNGQWFQPRGYICNAFAGNDDHMFTIHIAQQTSCSYVTFESNFIDKGMLERVVQFFRPGTLTIVTIPGTETMANGIRGLLLSGNALTCETDFAAGGYAGRHASMLLPKVDALLTTAMMLMMNESVPPDIPFEGAEKRLEITFEPGSTDLLAIPQQTWSDILSHANCAIMSVMDSPTTRAFVLSESSLFVRSNQVVLKTCGTTSLLYVVQPILIAAGTRAVLINILFTRGLIMSPALQPSPHRSFAEEVAFLQMEFDGQPVAIHNEFHMWATAPSSCSTMFEVAMRDLPRDVMAKFYYDFKYVLTAPMDLRFQHDDRGCESWVQDLVPGARVDSQWFEPCGYSCNAFVGKTDRLFTIHITPQPSCSYVSFESNFVDMDMMARVIRFFRPGKLTIATINGPGMMSVVAEGCDGGHDPGSRIEEPDDIDLEGYACTFAAHLAHVDFQSFHLCV
;
A
#
# COMPACT_ATOMS: atom_id res chain seq x y z
N MET A 1 1.42 2.75 20.80
CA MET A 1 2.76 3.07 20.26
C MET A 1 3.56 3.73 21.36
N ASP A 2 4.79 3.26 21.57
CA ASP A 2 5.66 3.73 22.66
C ASP A 2 6.86 4.52 22.10
N SER A 3 7.20 5.60 22.77
CA SER A 3 8.39 6.40 22.59
C SER A 3 9.24 6.39 23.86
N LYS A 4 10.44 6.98 23.82
CA LYS A 4 11.27 7.10 25.04
C LYS A 4 10.61 7.95 26.14
N THR A 5 9.74 8.88 25.77
CA THR A 5 9.17 9.90 26.68
C THR A 5 7.64 9.89 26.74
N ALA A 6 6.96 9.15 25.87
CA ALA A 6 5.50 9.14 25.75
C ALA A 6 4.94 7.78 25.28
N ARG A 7 3.67 7.53 25.56
CA ARG A 7 2.85 6.45 25.00
C ARG A 7 1.62 7.03 24.33
N ALA A 8 1.35 6.61 23.10
CA ALA A 8 0.19 7.04 22.33
C ALA A 8 -0.76 5.88 22.03
N PHE A 9 -2.04 6.11 22.30
CA PHE A 9 -3.14 5.18 22.14
C PHE A 9 -4.18 5.79 21.21
N VAL A 10 -4.66 4.98 20.27
CA VAL A 10 -5.83 5.30 19.47
C VAL A 10 -6.99 4.49 20.03
N LEU A 11 -8.08 5.18 20.33
CA LEU A 11 -9.32 4.65 20.89
C LEU A 11 -10.44 4.88 19.87
N SER A 12 -11.60 4.24 20.04
CA SER A 12 -12.75 4.43 19.15
C SER A 12 -13.14 5.91 19.03
N GLY A 13 -12.70 6.57 17.96
CA GLY A 13 -12.90 8.00 17.71
C GLY A 13 -12.14 8.96 18.63
N SER A 14 -11.11 8.52 19.36
CA SER A 14 -10.37 9.36 20.33
C SER A 14 -8.87 9.08 20.35
N SER A 15 -8.07 10.10 20.63
CA SER A 15 -6.62 10.04 20.75
C SER A 15 -6.23 10.27 22.20
N LEU A 16 -5.37 9.41 22.74
CA LEU A 16 -4.80 9.54 24.08
C LEU A 16 -3.28 9.48 24.00
N ILE A 17 -2.60 10.46 24.58
CA ILE A 17 -1.15 10.51 24.67
C ILE A 17 -0.75 10.76 26.12
N VAL A 18 0.11 9.88 26.64
CA VAL A 18 0.53 9.84 28.04
C VAL A 18 2.04 10.03 28.11
N ARG A 19 2.50 11.04 28.83
CA ARG A 19 3.89 11.35 29.16
C ARG A 19 4.10 11.18 30.67
N SER A 20 5.36 11.21 31.11
CA SER A 20 5.70 11.09 32.53
C SER A 20 5.04 12.15 33.41
N ASN A 21 4.73 13.33 32.87
CA ASN A 21 4.15 14.47 33.59
C ASN A 21 2.89 15.06 32.93
N GLN A 22 2.31 14.40 31.93
CA GLN A 22 1.23 14.98 31.14
C GLN A 22 0.34 13.92 30.49
N VAL A 23 -0.96 14.20 30.42
CA VAL A 23 -1.93 13.44 29.62
C VAL A 23 -2.64 14.39 28.65
N ILE A 24 -2.70 14.00 27.38
CA ILE A 24 -3.45 14.69 26.31
C ILE A 24 -4.53 13.72 25.83
N LEU A 25 -5.79 14.12 25.95
CA LEU A 25 -6.95 13.33 25.51
C LEU A 25 -7.80 14.18 24.56
N LYS A 26 -7.89 13.74 23.31
CA LYS A 26 -8.67 14.37 22.25
C LYS A 26 -9.77 13.43 21.79
N THR A 27 -10.96 13.96 21.58
CA THR A 27 -12.13 13.14 21.17
C THR A 27 -12.87 13.81 20.03
N CYS A 28 -13.58 13.03 19.21
CA CYS A 28 -14.48 13.56 18.20
C CYS A 28 -15.87 12.91 18.29
N GLY A 29 -16.90 13.58 17.76
CA GLY A 29 -18.27 13.10 17.84
C GLY A 29 -18.95 13.38 19.19
N PRO A 30 -20.02 12.64 19.55
CA PRO A 30 -20.76 12.84 20.79
C PRO A 30 -20.09 12.11 21.96
N THR A 31 -19.09 12.73 22.57
CA THR A 31 -18.30 12.17 23.69
C THR A 31 -18.43 13.00 24.97
N SER A 32 -18.23 12.37 26.12
CA SER A 32 -18.20 13.02 27.43
C SER A 32 -16.76 13.23 27.91
N LEU A 33 -15.95 13.96 27.15
CA LEU A 33 -14.52 14.16 27.42
C LEU A 33 -14.24 14.64 28.86
N LEU A 34 -14.98 15.64 29.34
CA LEU A 34 -14.76 16.20 30.68
C LEU A 34 -15.12 15.22 31.82
N SER A 35 -15.87 14.15 31.55
CA SER A 35 -16.13 13.09 32.52
C SER A 35 -14.90 12.21 32.77
N ALA A 36 -13.91 12.20 31.88
CA ALA A 36 -12.67 11.44 32.06
C ALA A 36 -11.71 12.07 33.09
N LEU A 37 -11.93 13.33 33.47
CA LEU A 37 -11.02 14.07 34.34
C LEU A 37 -10.87 13.43 35.73
N GLU A 38 -11.98 12.98 36.31
CA GLU A 38 -11.97 12.40 37.66
C GLU A 38 -11.24 11.06 37.75
N PRO A 39 -11.51 10.06 36.86
CA PRO A 39 -10.70 8.85 36.78
C PRO A 39 -9.21 9.12 36.54
N VAL A 40 -8.86 10.08 35.67
CA VAL A 40 -7.45 10.43 35.40
C VAL A 40 -6.78 10.99 36.66
N MET A 41 -7.48 11.84 37.41
CA MET A 41 -6.97 12.42 38.65
C MET A 41 -6.87 11.40 39.79
N GLU A 42 -7.74 10.39 39.82
CA GLU A 42 -7.65 9.27 40.74
C GLU A 42 -6.43 8.40 40.44
N MET A 43 -6.21 8.07 39.16
CA MET A 43 -5.03 7.33 38.70
C MET A 43 -3.71 8.06 38.98
N ALA A 44 -3.71 9.39 38.85
CA ALA A 44 -2.55 10.22 39.17
C ALA A 44 -2.25 10.32 40.68
N GLY A 45 -3.09 9.72 41.55
CA GLY A 45 -2.94 9.76 42.99
C GLY A 45 -3.29 11.13 43.57
N LYS A 46 -4.59 11.45 43.63
CA LYS A 46 -5.19 12.67 44.23
C LYS A 46 -4.26 13.89 44.27
N GLN A 47 -4.20 14.64 43.16
CA GLN A 47 -3.71 16.02 43.07
C GLN A 47 -2.27 16.33 43.54
N ALA A 48 -1.38 15.37 43.78
CA ALA A 48 -0.01 15.71 44.17
C ALA A 48 0.73 16.43 43.01
N ASN A 49 0.78 17.78 43.11
CA ASN A 49 1.43 18.72 42.20
C ASN A 49 0.80 18.94 40.81
N LEU A 50 -0.54 18.98 40.71
CA LEU A 50 -1.21 19.42 39.47
C LEU A 50 -0.82 20.87 39.12
N SER A 51 -0.14 21.07 38.00
CA SER A 51 0.30 22.39 37.55
C SER A 51 -0.69 23.08 36.61
N ASN A 52 -1.42 22.33 35.79
CA ASN A 52 -2.37 22.89 34.83
C ASN A 52 -3.42 21.86 34.38
N ILE A 53 -4.62 22.36 34.06
CA ILE A 53 -5.62 21.68 33.24
C ILE A 53 -5.95 22.64 32.10
N MET A 54 -5.89 22.14 30.87
CA MET A 54 -6.25 22.89 29.68
C MET A 54 -7.32 22.12 28.91
N PHE A 55 -8.41 22.81 28.58
CA PHE A 55 -9.51 22.29 27.78
C PHE A 55 -9.74 23.23 26.60
N THR A 56 -9.72 22.69 25.38
CA THR A 56 -10.05 23.42 24.16
C THR A 56 -11.25 22.79 23.48
N ARG A 57 -12.03 23.64 22.84
CA ARG A 57 -13.21 23.27 22.07
C ARG A 57 -13.17 23.99 20.74
N GLY A 58 -13.27 23.23 19.65
CA GLY A 58 -13.50 23.77 18.32
C GLY A 58 -14.97 23.97 17.98
N LEU A 59 -15.23 24.32 16.72
CA LEU A 59 -16.57 24.53 16.20
C LEU A 59 -17.41 23.24 16.26
N VAL A 60 -18.47 23.27 17.07
CA VAL A 60 -19.40 22.15 17.21
C VAL A 60 -20.63 22.38 16.33
N ALA A 61 -20.66 21.70 15.17
CA ALA A 61 -21.75 21.81 14.20
C ALA A 61 -23.13 21.33 14.69
N SER A 62 -23.19 20.56 15.79
CA SER A 62 -24.44 20.03 16.36
C SER A 62 -24.38 19.98 17.89
N SER A 63 -24.25 21.15 18.51
CA SER A 63 -24.18 21.32 19.98
C SER A 63 -25.28 20.58 20.74
N ASN A 64 -26.51 20.58 20.21
CA ASN A 64 -27.67 19.94 20.83
C ASN A 64 -27.58 18.40 20.91
N ARG A 65 -26.70 17.77 20.13
CA ARG A 65 -26.46 16.31 20.15
C ARG A 65 -25.34 15.89 21.10
N GLN A 66 -24.63 16.84 21.71
CA GLN A 66 -23.55 16.55 22.63
C GLN A 66 -24.09 16.15 24.02
N PRO A 67 -23.48 15.16 24.69
CA PRO A 67 -23.82 14.85 26.07
C PRO A 67 -23.39 15.99 26.99
N SER A 68 -23.99 16.07 28.19
CA SER A 68 -23.53 17.00 29.22
C SER A 68 -22.10 16.64 29.67
N PRO A 69 -21.19 17.61 29.93
CA PRO A 69 -21.40 19.06 29.91
C PRO A 69 -21.16 19.73 28.54
N HIS A 70 -20.98 19.00 27.44
CA HIS A 70 -20.50 19.51 26.15
C HIS A 70 -21.53 20.19 25.24
N ARG A 71 -22.73 20.47 25.77
CA ARG A 71 -23.82 21.13 25.02
C ARG A 71 -23.49 22.58 24.68
N SER A 72 -22.77 23.26 25.55
CA SER A 72 -22.33 24.64 25.32
C SER A 72 -21.00 24.88 26.03
N PHE A 73 -20.22 25.85 25.55
CA PHE A 73 -19.00 26.25 26.24
C PHE A 73 -19.28 26.76 27.67
N ALA A 74 -20.42 27.42 27.88
CA ALA A 74 -20.83 27.86 29.21
C ALA A 74 -21.04 26.67 30.19
N ASP A 75 -21.56 25.54 29.70
CA ASP A 75 -21.76 24.35 30.54
C ASP A 75 -20.42 23.66 30.87
N GLU A 76 -19.48 23.66 29.93
CA GLU A 76 -18.11 23.16 30.11
C GLU A 76 -17.35 24.01 31.14
N VAL A 77 -17.44 25.34 31.04
CA VAL A 77 -16.86 26.27 32.01
C VAL A 77 -17.47 26.07 33.40
N ARG A 78 -18.81 26.01 33.52
CA ARG A 78 -19.47 25.72 34.81
C ARG A 78 -19.06 24.36 35.39
N PHE A 79 -18.78 23.37 34.55
CA PHE A 79 -18.29 22.08 35.02
C PHE A 79 -16.88 22.19 35.60
N LEU A 80 -15.98 22.89 34.91
CA LEU A 80 -14.59 23.07 35.32
C LEU A 80 -14.45 23.99 36.53
N ASP A 81 -15.11 25.15 36.53
CA ASP A 81 -15.09 26.14 37.62
C ASP A 81 -15.66 25.60 38.94
N ARG A 82 -16.51 24.56 38.90
CA ARG A 82 -16.98 23.88 40.12
C ARG A 82 -15.92 23.04 40.81
N LYS A 83 -14.85 22.67 40.09
CA LYS A 83 -13.84 21.72 40.55
C LYS A 83 -12.44 22.33 40.64
N TYR A 84 -12.15 23.37 39.86
CA TYR A 84 -10.82 23.95 39.71
C TYR A 84 -10.89 25.47 39.52
N ASP A 85 -9.87 26.18 40.01
CA ASP A 85 -9.69 27.59 39.73
C ASP A 85 -9.02 27.75 38.36
N GLY A 86 -9.68 28.47 37.45
CA GLY A 86 -9.15 28.74 36.12
C GLY A 86 -9.84 29.91 35.44
N GLN A 87 -9.59 30.06 34.16
CA GLN A 87 -10.12 31.13 33.33
C GLN A 87 -10.61 30.59 31.98
N SER A 88 -11.69 31.17 31.49
CA SER A 88 -12.19 30.93 30.14
C SER A 88 -11.68 32.02 29.19
N ILE A 89 -11.27 31.59 28.00
CA ILE A 89 -10.71 32.44 26.95
C ILE A 89 -11.52 32.13 25.68
N ALA A 90 -12.21 33.16 25.17
CA ALA A 90 -12.84 33.07 23.86
C ALA A 90 -11.76 33.20 22.78
N ILE A 91 -11.76 32.26 21.84
CA ILE A 91 -10.90 32.28 20.66
C ILE A 91 -11.85 32.52 19.48
N ASP A 92 -11.51 33.44 18.58
CA ASP A 92 -12.43 33.88 17.52
C ASP A 92 -12.94 32.72 16.64
N ASN A 93 -14.06 32.92 15.93
CA ASN A 93 -14.75 31.90 15.12
C ASN A 93 -15.26 30.66 15.91
N GLY A 94 -15.72 30.86 17.15
CA GLY A 94 -16.41 29.81 17.93
C GLY A 94 -15.50 28.75 18.54
N PHE A 95 -14.19 29.02 18.60
CA PHE A 95 -13.26 28.25 19.41
C PHE A 95 -13.24 28.77 20.84
N HIS A 96 -13.07 27.88 21.80
CA HIS A 96 -13.06 28.26 23.19
C HIS A 96 -12.04 27.46 23.96
N MET A 97 -11.44 28.11 24.96
CA MET A 97 -10.45 27.49 25.83
C MET A 97 -10.79 27.78 27.29
N TRP A 98 -10.54 26.80 28.15
CA TRP A 98 -10.51 26.98 29.59
C TRP A 98 -9.18 26.46 30.11
N THR A 99 -8.52 27.18 31.03
CA THR A 99 -7.22 26.77 31.57
C THR A 99 -7.00 27.24 33.01
N MET A 100 -6.26 26.48 33.82
CA MET A 100 -5.82 26.92 35.16
C MET A 100 -4.66 27.93 35.08
N SER A 101 -3.75 27.74 34.11
CA SER A 101 -2.65 28.65 33.82
C SER A 101 -2.48 28.84 32.30
N PRO A 102 -2.36 30.07 31.79
CA PRO A 102 -2.16 30.33 30.36
C PRO A 102 -0.74 30.01 29.88
N THR A 103 0.20 29.70 30.78
CA THR A 103 1.60 29.39 30.43
C THR A 103 2.23 28.39 31.42
N PRO A 104 3.06 27.43 30.97
CA PRO A 104 3.33 27.03 29.58
C PRO A 104 2.34 25.96 29.09
N CYS A 105 1.91 26.05 27.83
CA CYS A 105 1.06 25.06 27.18
C CYS A 105 1.92 24.11 26.33
N SER A 106 1.61 22.80 26.38
CA SER A 106 2.36 21.74 25.68
C SER A 106 1.92 21.51 24.24
N THR A 107 0.71 21.92 23.88
CA THR A 107 0.21 21.90 22.50
C THR A 107 0.47 23.27 21.90
N VAL A 108 1.01 23.31 20.69
CA VAL A 108 1.57 24.54 20.13
C VAL A 108 0.67 25.13 19.03
N PHE A 109 -0.04 24.32 18.24
CA PHE A 109 -1.05 24.80 17.30
C PHE A 109 -2.00 23.69 16.84
N GLU A 110 -3.22 24.08 16.45
CA GLU A 110 -4.18 23.24 15.75
C GLU A 110 -4.58 23.90 14.43
N VAL A 111 -4.54 23.12 13.35
CA VAL A 111 -5.00 23.51 12.03
C VAL A 111 -6.30 22.77 11.77
N VAL A 112 -7.35 23.52 11.42
CA VAL A 112 -8.66 23.00 11.08
C VAL A 112 -8.95 23.32 9.63
N MET A 113 -9.20 22.26 8.87
CA MET A 113 -9.38 22.28 7.42
C MET A 113 -10.80 21.87 7.09
N ARG A 114 -11.51 22.71 6.33
CA ARG A 114 -12.91 22.55 5.92
C ARG A 114 -13.07 22.82 4.45
N ASP A 115 -14.26 22.52 3.92
CA ASP A 115 -14.58 22.63 2.50
C ASP A 115 -13.61 21.82 1.64
N LEU A 116 -13.32 20.60 2.12
CA LEU A 116 -12.40 19.68 1.49
C LEU A 116 -13.02 19.17 0.17
N PRO A 117 -12.24 19.11 -0.93
CA PRO A 117 -12.77 18.65 -2.19
C PRO A 117 -13.18 17.17 -2.12
N GLN A 118 -14.20 16.80 -2.91
CA GLN A 118 -14.85 15.49 -2.80
C GLN A 118 -13.91 14.31 -3.05
N ASP A 119 -12.83 14.51 -3.81
CA ASP A 119 -11.79 13.51 -4.05
C ASP A 119 -10.94 13.23 -2.80
N VAL A 120 -10.47 14.27 -2.10
CA VAL A 120 -9.79 14.16 -0.79
C VAL A 120 -10.71 13.45 0.22
N MET A 121 -12.00 13.75 0.16
CA MET A 121 -13.04 13.11 0.97
C MET A 121 -13.31 11.67 0.54
N LYS A 122 -13.22 11.28 -0.74
CA LYS A 122 -13.41 9.87 -1.13
C LYS A 122 -12.20 9.01 -0.80
N ALA A 123 -10.98 9.53 -1.04
CA ALA A 123 -9.73 8.87 -0.68
C ALA A 123 -9.70 8.57 0.82
N SER A 124 -10.03 9.56 1.66
CA SER A 124 -10.15 9.40 3.11
C SER A 124 -11.42 8.66 3.59
N ALA A 125 -12.22 8.05 2.71
CA ALA A 125 -13.43 7.29 3.07
C ALA A 125 -13.35 5.80 2.75
N TYR A 126 -12.73 5.45 1.62
CA TYR A 126 -12.92 4.16 0.96
C TYR A 126 -11.59 3.47 0.59
N GLU A 127 -10.62 4.19 0.02
CA GLU A 127 -9.35 3.62 -0.47
C GLU A 127 -8.44 3.16 0.68
N PHE A 128 -8.32 3.93 1.77
CA PHE A 128 -7.43 3.57 2.87
C PHE A 128 -8.02 2.56 3.88
N LYS A 129 -9.33 2.24 3.81
CA LYS A 129 -9.97 1.27 4.72
C LYS A 129 -9.57 -0.19 4.45
N PHE A 130 -9.01 -0.49 3.27
CA PHE A 130 -8.84 -1.87 2.76
C PHE A 130 -7.39 -2.24 2.39
N SER A 131 -6.37 -1.64 3.03
CA SER A 131 -5.00 -2.17 2.98
C SER A 131 -4.57 -2.71 4.36
N PRO A 132 -4.87 -3.99 4.69
CA PRO A 132 -4.44 -4.63 5.94
C PRO A 132 -2.96 -5.03 5.92
N SER A 133 -2.32 -5.03 4.76
CA SER A 133 -0.91 -5.38 4.57
C SER A 133 -0.13 -4.19 3.98
N ARG A 134 0.66 -3.52 4.83
CA ARG A 134 1.84 -2.69 4.51
C ARG A 134 1.71 -1.25 4.01
N GLY A 135 0.54 -0.59 4.10
CA GLY A 135 0.44 0.83 3.69
C GLY A 135 -0.32 1.80 4.62
N GLY A 136 -1.06 1.31 5.61
CA GLY A 136 -2.20 2.04 6.22
C GLY A 136 -1.95 3.48 6.70
N ASP A 137 -0.73 3.80 7.14
CA ASP A 137 -0.36 5.11 7.69
C ASP A 137 0.80 5.79 6.93
N ARG A 138 1.32 5.22 5.83
CA ARG A 138 2.49 5.76 5.10
C ARG A 138 2.27 7.15 4.50
N TRP A 139 1.03 7.48 4.17
CA TRP A 139 0.69 8.84 3.71
C TRP A 139 0.94 9.90 4.78
N VAL A 140 0.94 9.52 6.06
CA VAL A 140 1.27 10.42 7.17
C VAL A 140 2.79 10.67 7.24
N GLU A 141 3.63 9.68 6.88
CA GLU A 141 5.07 9.88 6.71
C GLU A 141 5.40 10.85 5.57
N TYR A 142 4.57 10.93 4.52
CA TYR A 142 4.72 11.97 3.50
C TYR A 142 4.52 13.38 4.08
N LEU A 143 3.53 13.56 4.95
CA LEU A 143 3.29 14.83 5.63
C LEU A 143 4.45 15.19 6.56
N VAL A 144 4.95 14.20 7.30
CA VAL A 144 6.07 14.35 8.25
C VAL A 144 7.06 13.19 8.06
N PRO A 145 8.12 13.39 7.25
CA PRO A 145 9.10 12.34 6.99
C PRO A 145 9.76 11.81 8.27
N GLY A 146 9.86 10.48 8.38
CA GLY A 146 10.41 9.79 9.55
C GLY A 146 9.50 9.78 10.77
N ALA A 147 8.23 10.17 10.63
CA ALA A 147 7.25 10.06 11.70
C ALA A 147 6.85 8.59 11.92
N ARG A 148 6.87 8.15 13.18
CA ARG A 148 6.28 6.88 13.59
C ARG A 148 4.81 7.10 13.87
N VAL A 149 3.93 6.36 13.20
CA VAL A 149 2.49 6.60 13.20
C VAL A 149 1.74 5.42 13.80
N ASN A 150 0.69 5.74 14.54
CA ASN A 150 -0.31 4.80 15.02
C ASN A 150 -1.68 5.35 14.62
N GLY A 151 -2.21 4.87 13.49
CA GLY A 151 -3.49 5.28 12.95
C GLY A 151 -4.59 4.23 13.10
N GLN A 152 -5.84 4.68 13.10
CA GLN A 152 -7.02 3.83 13.08
C GLN A 152 -8.14 4.45 12.27
N TRP A 153 -8.74 3.64 11.40
CA TRP A 153 -9.98 3.96 10.70
C TRP A 153 -11.19 3.58 11.56
N PHE A 154 -12.24 4.40 11.56
CA PHE A 154 -13.47 4.12 12.31
C PHE A 154 -14.75 4.42 11.51
N GLN A 155 -15.86 3.83 11.96
CA GLN A 155 -17.19 3.94 11.34
C GLN A 155 -17.99 5.12 11.93
N PRO A 156 -18.87 5.80 11.18
CA PRO A 156 -19.27 5.50 9.79
C PRO A 156 -18.18 5.85 8.75
N ARG A 157 -17.48 6.98 8.88
CA ARG A 157 -16.34 7.36 8.02
C ARG A 157 -15.40 8.33 8.75
N GLY A 158 -14.20 7.88 9.12
CA GLY A 158 -13.19 8.74 9.72
C GLY A 158 -11.86 8.04 9.95
N TYR A 159 -10.82 8.83 10.20
CA TYR A 159 -9.47 8.41 10.53
C TYR A 159 -8.95 9.20 11.71
N ILE A 160 -8.15 8.56 12.53
CA ILE A 160 -7.45 9.20 13.62
C ILE A 160 -6.04 8.62 13.72
N CYS A 161 -5.03 9.46 13.89
CA CYS A 161 -3.69 8.98 14.20
C CYS A 161 -3.00 9.81 15.26
N ASN A 162 -2.08 9.14 15.94
CA ASN A 162 -1.06 9.74 16.77
C ASN A 162 0.30 9.44 16.16
N ALA A 163 1.15 10.44 16.06
CA ALA A 163 2.48 10.28 15.49
C ALA A 163 3.55 10.99 16.31
N PHE A 164 4.75 10.40 16.31
CA PHE A 164 5.96 10.98 16.88
C PHE A 164 7.00 11.19 15.77
N ALA A 165 7.69 12.33 15.77
CA ALA A 165 8.74 12.66 14.81
C ALA A 165 10.04 13.03 15.53
N GLY A 166 11.18 13.00 14.81
CA GLY A 166 12.48 13.40 15.35
C GLY A 166 12.91 12.59 16.59
N ASN A 167 13.37 13.27 17.65
CA ASN A 167 13.83 12.67 18.92
C ASN A 167 12.69 12.26 19.86
N ASP A 168 11.49 11.95 19.35
CA ASP A 168 10.29 11.54 20.11
C ASP A 168 9.59 12.63 20.95
N ASP A 169 10.14 13.85 21.04
CA ASP A 169 9.49 14.98 21.72
C ASP A 169 8.52 15.75 20.80
N HIS A 170 8.68 15.60 19.48
CA HIS A 170 7.78 16.15 18.47
C HIS A 170 6.63 15.19 18.24
N MET A 171 5.41 15.68 18.42
CA MET A 171 4.19 14.91 18.29
C MET A 171 3.17 15.66 17.46
N PHE A 172 2.36 14.90 16.74
CA PHE A 172 1.19 15.42 16.06
C PHE A 172 0.06 14.41 16.01
N THR A 173 -1.16 14.91 15.88
CA THR A 173 -2.38 14.12 15.74
C THR A 173 -3.17 14.60 14.54
N ILE A 174 -3.75 13.66 13.79
CA ILE A 174 -4.63 13.95 12.67
C ILE A 174 -5.99 13.35 12.98
N HIS A 175 -7.05 14.12 12.88
CA HIS A 175 -8.43 13.63 12.93
C HIS A 175 -9.13 13.98 11.62
N ILE A 176 -9.64 12.98 10.93
CA ILE A 176 -10.49 13.13 9.75
C ILE A 176 -11.90 12.68 10.12
N ALA A 177 -12.85 13.59 10.06
CA ALA A 177 -14.26 13.30 10.30
C ALA A 177 -15.07 13.59 9.05
N GLN A 178 -15.78 12.58 8.54
CA GLN A 178 -16.69 12.76 7.43
C GLN A 178 -18.14 12.64 7.88
N GLN A 179 -18.89 13.71 7.72
CA GLN A 179 -20.34 13.69 7.90
C GLN A 179 -21.01 14.33 6.70
N THR A 180 -22.22 13.87 6.40
CA THR A 180 -23.07 14.36 5.31
C THR A 180 -23.34 15.87 5.37
N SER A 181 -23.23 16.49 6.54
CA SER A 181 -23.46 17.92 6.75
C SER A 181 -22.20 18.73 7.06
N CYS A 182 -21.07 18.11 7.44
CA CYS A 182 -19.83 18.81 7.76
C CYS A 182 -18.66 17.81 7.80
N SER A 183 -17.72 17.98 6.89
CA SER A 183 -16.48 17.20 6.88
C SER A 183 -15.30 18.09 7.19
N TYR A 184 -14.40 17.61 8.04
CA TYR A 184 -13.24 18.38 8.45
C TYR A 184 -12.04 17.49 8.73
N VAL A 185 -10.86 18.09 8.60
CA VAL A 185 -9.60 17.51 9.06
C VAL A 185 -9.02 18.44 10.12
N THR A 186 -8.61 17.90 11.26
CA THR A 186 -7.76 18.63 12.20
C THR A 186 -6.36 18.05 12.21
N PHE A 187 -5.37 18.92 12.24
CA PHE A 187 -3.97 18.61 12.38
C PHE A 187 -3.44 19.39 13.59
N GLU A 188 -3.11 18.70 14.67
CA GLU A 188 -2.62 19.31 15.90
C GLU A 188 -1.19 18.87 16.16
N SER A 189 -0.31 19.80 16.52
CA SER A 189 1.08 19.47 16.81
C SER A 189 1.72 20.40 17.84
N ASN A 190 2.78 19.90 18.47
CA ASN A 190 3.62 20.68 19.38
C ASN A 190 4.90 21.22 18.71
N PHE A 191 5.07 21.07 17.39
CA PHE A 191 6.23 21.58 16.65
C PHE A 191 5.84 22.00 15.25
N ILE A 192 6.53 22.99 14.68
CA ILE A 192 6.30 23.41 13.29
C ILE A 192 7.59 23.29 12.51
N ASP A 193 7.50 22.58 11.40
CA ASP A 193 8.43 22.65 10.28
C ASP A 193 7.76 23.35 9.09
N LYS A 194 8.53 24.15 8.34
CA LYS A 194 8.04 24.88 7.16
C LYS A 194 7.46 23.92 6.13
N GLY A 195 8.21 22.87 5.78
CA GLY A 195 7.78 21.92 4.76
C GLY A 195 6.57 21.10 5.19
N MET A 196 6.44 20.83 6.49
CA MET A 196 5.33 20.08 7.07
C MET A 196 3.98 20.76 6.84
N LEU A 197 3.82 22.04 7.20
CA LEU A 197 2.53 22.71 7.05
C LEU A 197 2.15 22.89 5.57
N GLU A 198 3.14 23.18 4.72
CA GLU A 198 2.95 23.25 3.26
C GLU A 198 2.46 21.90 2.71
N ARG A 199 3.08 20.78 3.09
CA ARG A 199 2.63 19.44 2.68
C ARG A 199 1.23 19.11 3.20
N VAL A 200 0.90 19.46 4.44
CA VAL A 200 -0.44 19.25 5.01
C VAL A 200 -1.51 20.01 4.23
N VAL A 201 -1.30 21.31 3.96
CA VAL A 201 -2.26 22.13 3.21
C VAL A 201 -2.36 21.68 1.75
N GLN A 202 -1.23 21.35 1.12
CA GLN A 202 -1.20 20.83 -0.25
C GLN A 202 -1.89 19.47 -0.38
N PHE A 203 -1.77 18.60 0.62
CA PHE A 203 -2.39 17.28 0.62
C PHE A 203 -3.91 17.39 0.74
N PHE A 204 -4.40 18.15 1.73
CA PHE A 204 -5.84 18.23 2.01
C PHE A 204 -6.60 19.24 1.16
N ARG A 205 -5.91 20.20 0.53
CA ARG A 205 -6.48 21.24 -0.36
C ARG A 205 -7.78 21.87 0.20
N PRO A 206 -7.77 22.37 1.44
CA PRO A 206 -8.98 22.91 2.05
C PRO A 206 -9.47 24.16 1.33
N GLY A 207 -10.79 24.30 1.15
CA GLY A 207 -11.38 25.58 0.77
C GLY A 207 -11.30 26.62 1.91
N THR A 208 -11.34 26.14 3.16
CA THR A 208 -11.21 26.97 4.37
C THR A 208 -10.14 26.41 5.30
N LEU A 209 -9.14 27.24 5.63
CA LEU A 209 -8.08 26.93 6.58
C LEU A 209 -8.18 27.85 7.82
N THR A 210 -8.31 27.24 8.99
CA THR A 210 -8.35 27.90 10.30
C THR A 210 -7.13 27.45 11.11
N ILE A 211 -6.28 28.38 11.53
CA ILE A 211 -5.09 28.06 12.34
C ILE A 211 -5.27 28.67 13.72
N VAL A 212 -5.31 27.80 14.73
CA VAL A 212 -5.47 28.16 16.14
C VAL A 212 -4.12 28.03 16.82
N THR A 213 -3.65 29.15 17.36
CA THR A 213 -2.42 29.22 18.15
C THR A 213 -2.75 29.69 19.56
N ILE A 214 -2.10 29.09 20.56
CA ILE A 214 -2.34 29.40 21.98
C ILE A 214 -1.47 30.61 22.38
N PRO A 215 -1.91 31.50 23.30
CA PRO A 215 -1.12 32.65 23.75
C PRO A 215 0.31 32.26 24.19
N GLY A 216 1.33 33.05 23.80
CA GLY A 216 2.75 32.74 24.02
C GLY A 216 3.47 32.05 22.84
N THR A 217 2.77 31.82 21.71
CA THR A 217 3.34 31.21 20.48
C THR A 217 3.44 32.21 19.30
N GLU A 218 3.52 33.50 19.58
CA GLU A 218 3.38 34.60 18.60
C GLU A 218 4.44 34.55 17.48
N THR A 219 5.68 34.17 17.81
CA THR A 219 6.77 34.03 16.83
C THR A 219 6.45 32.96 15.80
N MET A 220 5.77 31.90 16.22
CA MET A 220 5.40 30.78 15.37
C MET A 220 4.20 31.10 14.49
N ALA A 221 3.18 31.78 15.03
CA ALA A 221 2.05 32.31 14.25
C ALA A 221 2.53 33.27 13.13
N ASN A 222 3.51 34.12 13.43
CA ASN A 222 4.14 35.00 12.45
C ASN A 222 4.94 34.22 11.39
N GLY A 223 5.61 33.13 11.79
CA GLY A 223 6.27 32.21 10.87
C GLY A 223 5.28 31.60 9.87
N ILE A 224 4.20 31.00 10.38
CA ILE A 224 3.11 30.43 9.56
C ILE A 224 2.55 31.47 8.57
N ARG A 225 2.33 32.71 9.03
CA ARG A 225 1.88 33.82 8.17
C ARG A 225 2.86 34.13 7.04
N GLY A 226 4.16 34.19 7.35
CA GLY A 226 5.22 34.42 6.36
C GLY A 226 5.31 33.29 5.31
N LEU A 227 5.09 32.04 5.74
CA LEU A 227 5.06 30.88 4.85
C LEU A 227 3.90 30.96 3.85
N LEU A 228 2.68 31.18 4.35
CA LEU A 228 1.48 31.20 3.52
C LEU A 228 1.51 32.38 2.51
N LEU A 229 1.93 33.57 2.92
CA LEU A 229 1.93 34.77 2.06
C LEU A 229 3.02 34.76 0.97
N SER A 230 4.00 33.86 1.01
CA SER A 230 5.11 33.81 0.04
C SER A 230 4.80 33.07 -1.26
N GLY A 231 3.64 32.40 -1.36
CA GLY A 231 3.37 31.41 -2.41
C GLY A 231 2.30 31.72 -3.47
N ASN A 232 1.32 32.61 -3.24
CA ASN A 232 0.36 33.18 -4.21
C ASN A 232 -0.75 33.95 -3.46
N ALA A 233 -1.55 34.74 -4.19
CA ALA A 233 -2.59 35.66 -3.67
C ALA A 233 -3.60 34.98 -2.71
N LEU A 234 -3.35 35.11 -1.41
CA LEU A 234 -4.24 34.72 -0.33
C LEU A 234 -4.88 35.98 0.26
N THR A 235 -6.20 36.00 0.39
CA THR A 235 -6.88 37.00 1.22
C THR A 235 -6.91 36.49 2.66
N CYS A 236 -6.22 37.22 3.54
CA CYS A 236 -6.19 36.98 4.98
C CYS A 236 -7.03 38.09 5.64
N GLU A 237 -8.16 37.72 6.25
CA GLU A 237 -8.90 38.63 7.13
C GLU A 237 -8.43 38.40 8.57
N THR A 238 -7.87 39.45 9.18
CA THR A 238 -7.50 39.49 10.59
C THR A 238 -8.24 40.64 11.25
N ASP A 239 -9.21 40.35 12.11
CA ASP A 239 -9.80 41.36 12.98
C ASP A 239 -8.88 41.58 14.20
N PHE A 240 -8.25 42.77 14.24
CA PHE A 240 -7.44 43.22 15.36
C PHE A 240 -8.35 43.90 16.40
N ALA A 241 -8.98 43.13 17.27
CA ALA A 241 -9.62 43.69 18.46
C ALA A 241 -8.55 44.02 19.51
N ALA A 242 -8.19 45.31 19.61
CA ALA A 242 -7.39 45.84 20.70
C ALA A 242 -8.21 45.82 22.01
N GLY A 243 -7.96 44.85 22.88
CA GLY A 243 -8.44 44.87 24.26
C GLY A 243 -8.77 43.49 24.86
N GLY A 244 -7.99 43.07 25.85
CA GLY A 244 -8.19 41.82 26.60
C GLY A 244 -7.51 40.62 25.95
N TYR A 245 -7.05 39.65 26.74
CA TYR A 245 -6.31 38.45 26.33
C TYR A 245 -7.10 37.56 25.34
N ALA A 246 -7.21 37.99 24.09
CA ALA A 246 -7.83 37.26 22.99
C ALA A 246 -6.76 36.51 22.18
N GLY A 247 -7.01 35.23 21.91
CA GLY A 247 -6.15 34.40 21.05
C GLY A 247 -6.05 34.99 19.64
N ARG A 248 -4.87 34.86 19.00
CA ARG A 248 -4.60 35.36 17.64
C ARG A 248 -4.99 34.31 16.60
N HIS A 249 -5.60 34.72 15.49
CA HIS A 249 -6.08 33.85 14.40
C HIS A 249 -5.74 34.45 13.02
N ALA A 250 -5.67 33.58 12.00
CA ALA A 250 -5.70 33.95 10.58
C ALA A 250 -6.64 32.98 9.83
N SER A 251 -7.66 33.53 9.14
CA SER A 251 -8.54 32.78 8.22
C SER A 251 -8.10 33.05 6.79
N MET A 252 -7.99 32.01 5.95
CA MET A 252 -7.59 32.18 4.55
C MET A 252 -8.52 31.42 3.59
N LEU A 253 -8.96 32.12 2.54
CA LEU A 253 -9.58 31.56 1.34
C LEU A 253 -8.48 31.32 0.29
N LEU A 254 -8.35 30.07 -0.18
CA LEU A 254 -7.33 29.65 -1.14
C LEU A 254 -7.87 29.73 -2.60
N PRO A 255 -7.18 30.40 -3.55
CA PRO A 255 -7.47 30.23 -4.97
C PRO A 255 -7.16 28.80 -5.44
N LYS A 256 -7.88 28.28 -6.44
CA LYS A 256 -7.61 26.95 -7.03
C LYS A 256 -6.18 26.90 -7.61
N VAL A 257 -5.33 26.05 -7.04
CA VAL A 257 -3.90 25.94 -7.36
C VAL A 257 -3.69 24.93 -8.49
N ASP A 258 -3.72 25.37 -9.75
CA ASP A 258 -3.47 24.49 -10.92
C ASP A 258 -2.06 24.64 -11.54
N ALA A 259 -1.32 25.73 -11.27
CA ALA A 259 -0.12 26.08 -12.07
C ALA A 259 1.25 25.67 -11.50
N LEU A 260 1.37 25.32 -10.22
CA LEU A 260 2.66 25.00 -9.56
C LEU A 260 3.07 23.51 -9.65
N LEU A 261 2.16 22.64 -10.09
CA LEU A 261 2.38 21.19 -10.15
C LEU A 261 3.46 20.81 -11.18
N THR A 262 3.49 21.46 -12.35
CA THR A 262 4.32 21.01 -13.48
C THR A 262 5.83 21.15 -13.21
N THR A 263 6.25 22.21 -12.51
CA THR A 263 7.68 22.50 -12.27
C THR A 263 8.24 21.72 -11.08
N ALA A 264 7.46 21.52 -10.01
CA ALA A 264 7.86 20.71 -8.86
C ALA A 264 7.93 19.22 -9.22
N MET A 265 7.04 18.72 -10.08
CA MET A 265 7.02 17.33 -10.52
C MET A 265 8.21 16.97 -11.43
N MET A 266 8.72 17.91 -12.24
CA MET A 266 9.96 17.70 -13.01
C MET A 266 11.21 17.65 -12.12
N LEU A 267 11.22 18.38 -11.00
CA LEU A 267 12.32 18.33 -10.02
C LEU A 267 12.29 17.03 -9.18
N MET A 268 11.11 16.47 -8.91
CA MET A 268 10.91 15.20 -8.18
C MET A 268 11.38 13.95 -8.94
N MET A 269 11.70 14.06 -10.24
CA MET A 269 12.27 12.96 -11.02
C MET A 269 13.81 12.95 -11.03
N ASN A 270 14.48 13.94 -10.40
CA ASN A 270 15.92 14.10 -10.58
C ASN A 270 16.78 14.33 -9.33
N GLU A 271 16.25 14.20 -8.10
CA GLU A 271 17.11 14.11 -6.91
C GLU A 271 16.64 13.05 -5.91
N SER A 272 17.63 12.40 -5.29
CA SER A 272 17.59 11.19 -4.48
C SER A 272 16.45 11.10 -3.46
N VAL A 273 15.46 10.26 -3.77
CA VAL A 273 14.55 9.64 -2.80
C VAL A 273 15.41 8.81 -1.82
N PRO A 274 15.20 8.88 -0.49
CA PRO A 274 15.85 7.95 0.44
C PRO A 274 15.57 6.52 -0.01
N PRO A 275 16.52 5.56 0.14
CA PRO A 275 16.41 4.27 -0.53
C PRO A 275 15.10 3.59 -0.15
N ASP A 276 14.20 3.46 -1.13
CA ASP A 276 13.03 2.60 -1.02
C ASP A 276 13.51 1.24 -0.53
N ILE A 277 12.84 0.66 0.47
CA ILE A 277 13.00 -0.77 0.74
C ILE A 277 12.57 -1.46 -0.57
N PRO A 278 13.49 -2.11 -1.30
CA PRO A 278 13.19 -2.58 -2.65
C PRO A 278 12.06 -3.61 -2.57
N PHE A 279 11.02 -3.41 -3.38
CA PHE A 279 10.01 -4.42 -3.58
C PHE A 279 10.63 -5.57 -4.37
N GLU A 280 10.51 -6.80 -3.85
CA GLU A 280 10.99 -7.98 -4.56
C GLU A 280 9.97 -8.38 -5.63
N GLY A 281 10.21 -7.99 -6.88
CA GLY A 281 9.35 -8.39 -8.00
C GLY A 281 9.47 -9.88 -8.34
N ALA A 282 10.62 -10.50 -8.07
CA ALA A 282 10.88 -11.90 -8.41
C ALA A 282 9.87 -12.83 -7.73
N GLU A 283 9.20 -13.64 -8.55
CA GLU A 283 8.10 -14.48 -8.09
C GLU A 283 8.58 -15.81 -7.52
N LYS A 284 7.80 -16.28 -6.54
CA LYS A 284 7.85 -17.64 -6.02
C LYS A 284 6.59 -18.34 -6.52
N ARG A 285 6.72 -19.53 -7.08
CA ARG A 285 5.63 -20.31 -7.65
C ARG A 285 5.56 -21.68 -6.98
N LEU A 286 4.37 -22.06 -6.54
CA LEU A 286 4.05 -23.34 -5.94
C LEU A 286 2.93 -23.99 -6.76
N GLU A 287 3.12 -25.23 -7.15
CA GLU A 287 2.11 -26.07 -7.79
C GLU A 287 1.95 -27.36 -6.99
N ILE A 288 0.70 -27.71 -6.67
CA ILE A 288 0.36 -28.97 -6.01
C ILE A 288 -0.66 -29.69 -6.88
N THR A 289 -0.33 -30.91 -7.28
CA THR A 289 -1.14 -31.75 -8.17
C THR A 289 -1.55 -33.02 -7.44
N PHE A 290 -2.84 -33.34 -7.50
CA PHE A 290 -3.45 -34.54 -6.95
C PHE A 290 -3.94 -35.47 -8.07
N GLU A 291 -4.15 -36.74 -7.72
CA GLU A 291 -4.77 -37.71 -8.61
C GLU A 291 -6.21 -37.27 -8.97
N PRO A 292 -6.58 -37.26 -10.26
CA PRO A 292 -7.92 -36.86 -10.68
C PRO A 292 -9.01 -37.66 -9.95
N GLY A 293 -9.97 -36.95 -9.34
CA GLY A 293 -11.08 -37.57 -8.60
C GLY A 293 -10.77 -37.94 -7.14
N SER A 294 -9.51 -37.84 -6.70
CA SER A 294 -9.15 -38.02 -5.28
C SER A 294 -9.58 -36.84 -4.40
N THR A 295 -9.71 -35.66 -5.00
CA THR A 295 -10.21 -34.41 -4.39
C THR A 295 -10.91 -33.54 -5.43
N ASP A 296 -11.63 -32.53 -4.97
CA ASP A 296 -12.18 -31.46 -5.82
C ASP A 296 -11.89 -30.10 -5.16
N LEU A 297 -10.77 -29.48 -5.56
CA LEU A 297 -10.35 -28.20 -5.00
C LEU A 297 -11.27 -27.05 -5.41
N LEU A 298 -12.04 -27.17 -6.51
CA LEU A 298 -13.02 -26.16 -6.92
C LEU A 298 -14.23 -26.11 -5.97
N ALA A 299 -14.52 -27.22 -5.31
CA ALA A 299 -15.57 -27.31 -4.30
C ALA A 299 -15.18 -26.64 -2.97
N ILE A 300 -13.89 -26.33 -2.76
CA ILE A 300 -13.41 -25.63 -1.56
C ILE A 300 -13.95 -24.18 -1.57
N PRO A 301 -14.63 -23.73 -0.49
CA PRO A 301 -15.16 -22.38 -0.41
C PRO A 301 -14.07 -21.30 -0.52
N GLN A 302 -14.40 -20.17 -1.14
CA GLN A 302 -13.48 -19.01 -1.25
C GLN A 302 -12.95 -18.55 0.12
N GLN A 303 -13.77 -18.60 1.18
CA GLN A 303 -13.31 -18.24 2.52
C GLN A 303 -12.14 -19.12 3.00
N THR A 304 -12.19 -20.43 2.72
CA THR A 304 -11.08 -21.34 3.04
C THR A 304 -9.82 -20.98 2.26
N TRP A 305 -9.96 -20.57 1.00
CA TRP A 305 -8.82 -20.04 0.22
C TRP A 305 -8.27 -18.75 0.82
N SER A 306 -9.12 -17.82 1.27
CA SER A 306 -8.68 -16.61 1.99
C SER A 306 -7.92 -16.95 3.26
N ASP A 307 -8.40 -17.94 4.03
CA ASP A 307 -7.75 -18.38 5.27
C ASP A 307 -6.37 -19.00 4.96
N ILE A 308 -6.27 -19.86 3.93
CA ILE A 308 -5.01 -20.43 3.44
C ILE A 308 -4.02 -19.32 3.04
N LEU A 309 -4.47 -18.35 2.22
CA LEU A 309 -3.64 -17.26 1.71
C LEU A 309 -3.13 -16.33 2.82
N SER A 310 -3.85 -16.23 3.95
CA SER A 310 -3.40 -15.46 5.11
C SER A 310 -2.07 -15.99 5.68
N HIS A 311 -1.79 -17.29 5.55
CA HIS A 311 -0.49 -17.88 5.94
C HIS A 311 0.67 -17.40 5.06
N ALA A 312 0.41 -16.97 3.83
CA ALA A 312 1.39 -16.37 2.92
C ALA A 312 1.42 -14.83 2.97
N ASN A 313 0.63 -14.19 3.85
CA ASN A 313 0.40 -12.74 3.88
C ASN A 313 -0.20 -12.19 2.58
N CYS A 314 -1.10 -12.95 1.95
CA CYS A 314 -1.77 -12.57 0.71
C CYS A 314 -3.29 -12.44 0.91
N ALA A 315 -3.94 -11.56 0.14
CA ALA A 315 -5.39 -11.42 0.12
C ALA A 315 -5.94 -11.56 -1.30
N ILE A 316 -7.18 -12.06 -1.43
CA ILE A 316 -7.90 -12.13 -2.71
C ILE A 316 -8.45 -10.76 -3.06
N MET A 317 -8.15 -10.25 -4.26
CA MET A 317 -8.63 -8.97 -4.78
C MET A 317 -9.86 -9.17 -5.66
N SER A 318 -9.77 -10.11 -6.61
CA SER A 318 -10.83 -10.44 -7.55
C SER A 318 -10.77 -11.91 -7.95
N VAL A 319 -11.81 -12.37 -8.65
CA VAL A 319 -11.96 -13.75 -9.10
C VAL A 319 -12.55 -13.80 -10.51
N MET A 320 -12.02 -14.71 -11.32
CA MET A 320 -12.50 -15.02 -12.66
C MET A 320 -12.58 -16.53 -12.87
N ASP A 321 -13.77 -17.03 -13.19
CA ASP A 321 -14.01 -18.45 -13.42
C ASP A 321 -14.00 -18.81 -14.92
N SER A 322 -13.50 -20.01 -15.21
CA SER A 322 -13.70 -20.79 -16.44
C SER A 322 -14.35 -22.14 -16.07
N PRO A 323 -14.78 -22.97 -17.05
CA PRO A 323 -15.43 -24.25 -16.74
C PRO A 323 -14.60 -25.21 -15.86
N THR A 324 -13.27 -25.14 -15.90
CA THR A 324 -12.40 -26.07 -15.16
C THR A 324 -11.41 -25.38 -14.21
N THR A 325 -11.28 -24.05 -14.31
CA THR A 325 -10.26 -23.28 -13.57
C THR A 325 -10.88 -22.03 -12.97
N ARG A 326 -10.67 -21.81 -11.67
CA ARG A 326 -10.91 -20.56 -10.98
C ARG A 326 -9.59 -19.81 -10.81
N ALA A 327 -9.50 -18.60 -11.36
CA ALA A 327 -8.35 -17.72 -11.23
C ALA A 327 -8.66 -16.59 -10.24
N PHE A 328 -7.73 -16.28 -9.35
CA PHE A 328 -7.82 -15.16 -8.41
C PHE A 328 -6.66 -14.22 -8.63
N VAL A 329 -6.95 -12.93 -8.75
CA VAL A 329 -5.92 -11.89 -8.61
C VAL A 329 -5.71 -11.65 -7.12
N LEU A 330 -4.47 -11.66 -6.67
CA LEU A 330 -4.10 -11.46 -5.27
C LEU A 330 -3.47 -10.08 -5.05
N SER A 331 -3.39 -9.68 -3.78
CA SER A 331 -2.68 -8.47 -3.37
C SER A 331 -1.18 -8.49 -3.76
N GLU A 332 -0.61 -9.70 -3.93
CA GLU A 332 0.83 -9.93 -4.16
C GLU A 332 1.04 -11.06 -5.19
N SER A 333 0.25 -11.12 -6.29
CA SER A 333 0.35 -12.01 -7.48
C SER A 333 -0.97 -12.76 -7.83
N SER A 334 -0.97 -14.09 -7.98
CA SER A 334 -2.07 -14.87 -8.59
C SER A 334 -2.26 -16.28 -8.00
N LEU A 335 -3.50 -16.76 -7.97
CA LEU A 335 -3.86 -18.14 -7.59
C LEU A 335 -4.76 -18.77 -8.67
N PHE A 336 -4.43 -19.99 -9.12
CA PHE A 336 -5.23 -20.78 -10.05
C PHE A 336 -5.63 -22.10 -9.42
N VAL A 337 -6.92 -22.40 -9.38
CA VAL A 337 -7.49 -23.60 -8.78
C VAL A 337 -8.23 -24.40 -9.85
N ARG A 338 -7.89 -25.67 -10.00
CA ARG A 338 -8.58 -26.71 -10.77
C ARG A 338 -9.01 -27.83 -9.84
N SER A 339 -9.90 -28.73 -10.27
CA SER A 339 -10.40 -29.81 -9.40
C SER A 339 -9.29 -30.64 -8.74
N ASN A 340 -8.17 -30.88 -9.43
CA ASN A 340 -7.05 -31.69 -8.91
C ASN A 340 -5.70 -30.96 -8.90
N GLN A 341 -5.66 -29.66 -9.14
CA GLN A 341 -4.41 -28.90 -9.20
C GLN A 341 -4.59 -27.49 -8.65
N VAL A 342 -3.61 -27.00 -7.91
CA VAL A 342 -3.50 -25.58 -7.53
C VAL A 342 -2.14 -25.04 -7.92
N VAL A 343 -2.13 -23.82 -8.46
CA VAL A 343 -0.91 -23.04 -8.75
C VAL A 343 -1.02 -21.71 -8.03
N LEU A 344 -0.09 -21.42 -7.12
CA LEU A 344 -0.02 -20.17 -6.38
C LEU A 344 1.31 -19.48 -6.69
N LYS A 345 1.22 -18.26 -7.19
CA LYS A 345 2.35 -17.37 -7.38
C LYS A 345 2.27 -16.23 -6.37
N THR A 346 3.43 -15.84 -5.84
CA THR A 346 3.53 -14.70 -4.93
C THR A 346 4.82 -13.91 -5.14
N CYS A 347 4.76 -12.60 -4.95
CA CYS A 347 5.91 -11.69 -5.01
C CYS A 347 6.14 -10.99 -3.65
N GLY A 348 7.04 -10.02 -3.61
CA GLY A 348 7.40 -9.29 -2.40
C GLY A 348 8.04 -10.20 -1.35
N THR A 349 7.63 -10.01 -0.10
CA THR A 349 8.16 -10.77 1.05
C THR A 349 7.11 -11.74 1.61
N THR A 350 6.32 -12.34 0.73
CA THR A 350 5.35 -13.39 1.08
C THR A 350 6.06 -14.65 1.55
N SER A 351 5.37 -15.44 2.35
CA SER A 351 5.88 -16.71 2.88
C SER A 351 5.16 -17.90 2.24
N LEU A 352 5.33 -18.05 0.93
CA LEU A 352 4.61 -19.00 0.08
C LEU A 352 4.60 -20.42 0.65
N LEU A 353 5.74 -20.95 1.12
CA LEU A 353 5.82 -22.35 1.52
C LEU A 353 4.98 -22.70 2.78
N TYR A 354 4.52 -21.71 3.56
CA TYR A 354 3.61 -21.98 4.68
C TYR A 354 2.20 -22.40 4.26
N VAL A 355 1.84 -22.26 2.98
CA VAL A 355 0.51 -22.68 2.49
C VAL A 355 0.42 -24.16 2.11
N VAL A 356 1.55 -24.87 2.01
CA VAL A 356 1.59 -26.28 1.57
C VAL A 356 0.71 -27.14 2.47
N GLN A 357 0.94 -27.11 3.79
CA GLN A 357 0.14 -27.89 4.75
C GLN A 357 -1.34 -27.49 4.78
N PRO A 358 -1.70 -26.19 4.88
CA PRO A 358 -3.09 -25.75 4.77
C PRO A 358 -3.81 -26.24 3.49
N ILE A 359 -3.13 -26.26 2.34
CA ILE A 359 -3.70 -26.78 1.08
C ILE A 359 -3.95 -28.28 1.17
N LEU A 360 -2.98 -29.06 1.68
CA LEU A 360 -3.13 -30.52 1.83
C LEU A 360 -4.28 -30.87 2.79
N ILE A 361 -4.43 -30.13 3.88
CA ILE A 361 -5.54 -30.29 4.83
C ILE A 361 -6.88 -29.99 4.13
N ALA A 362 -6.95 -28.90 3.37
CA ALA A 362 -8.16 -28.49 2.66
C ALA A 362 -8.55 -29.44 1.52
N ALA A 363 -7.56 -30.09 0.86
CA ALA A 363 -7.80 -31.13 -0.14
C ALA A 363 -8.47 -32.38 0.45
N GLY A 364 -8.30 -32.61 1.76
CA GLY A 364 -8.96 -33.66 2.53
C GLY A 364 -8.24 -35.01 2.50
N THR A 365 -8.63 -35.91 3.41
CA THR A 365 -7.94 -37.18 3.67
C THR A 365 -7.99 -38.21 2.54
N ARG A 366 -8.85 -37.98 1.53
CA ARG A 366 -8.95 -38.84 0.33
C ARG A 366 -8.06 -38.35 -0.82
N ALA A 367 -7.48 -37.16 -0.71
CA ALA A 367 -6.62 -36.60 -1.74
C ALA A 367 -5.33 -37.42 -1.85
N VAL A 368 -4.98 -37.81 -3.07
CA VAL A 368 -3.76 -38.55 -3.37
C VAL A 368 -2.79 -37.58 -4.04
N LEU A 369 -1.70 -37.23 -3.35
CA LEU A 369 -0.69 -36.31 -3.86
C LEU A 369 0.12 -36.95 -4.99
N ILE A 370 0.21 -36.27 -6.14
CA ILE A 370 1.06 -36.68 -7.26
C ILE A 370 2.38 -35.90 -7.28
N ASN A 371 2.30 -34.56 -7.15
CA ASN A 371 3.47 -33.71 -7.25
C ASN A 371 3.32 -32.45 -6.41
N ILE A 372 4.41 -32.04 -5.77
CA ILE A 372 4.62 -30.66 -5.32
C ILE A 372 5.78 -30.12 -6.14
N LEU A 373 5.55 -29.03 -6.85
CA LEU A 373 6.53 -28.31 -7.65
C LEU A 373 6.69 -26.91 -7.09
N PHE A 374 7.90 -26.57 -6.68
CA PHE A 374 8.28 -25.22 -6.26
C PHE A 374 9.31 -24.67 -7.26
N THR A 375 9.06 -23.48 -7.79
CA THR A 375 10.01 -22.77 -8.64
C THR A 375 10.15 -21.31 -8.24
N ARG A 376 11.31 -20.72 -8.53
CA ARG A 376 11.50 -19.27 -8.45
C ARG A 376 12.66 -18.80 -9.32
N GLY A 377 12.55 -17.56 -9.78
CA GLY A 377 13.67 -16.85 -10.38
C GLY A 377 14.71 -16.37 -9.37
N LEU A 378 15.66 -15.57 -9.85
CA LEU A 378 16.65 -14.90 -9.03
C LEU A 378 15.99 -13.84 -8.15
N ILE A 379 16.10 -14.03 -6.82
CA ILE A 379 15.67 -13.06 -5.82
C ILE A 379 16.71 -11.93 -5.75
N MET A 380 16.28 -10.67 -5.95
CA MET A 380 17.17 -9.51 -5.98
C MET A 380 17.68 -9.12 -4.58
N SER A 381 16.86 -9.29 -3.55
CA SER A 381 17.18 -8.94 -2.17
C SER A 381 16.91 -10.09 -1.19
N PRO A 382 17.74 -11.17 -1.19
CA PRO A 382 17.51 -12.35 -0.36
C PRO A 382 17.46 -12.05 1.15
N ALA A 383 18.22 -11.05 1.61
CA ALA A 383 18.26 -10.64 3.02
C ALA A 383 16.93 -10.06 3.55
N LEU A 384 16.05 -9.59 2.65
CA LEU A 384 14.74 -9.04 3.00
C LEU A 384 13.62 -10.09 2.98
N GLN A 385 13.91 -11.30 2.48
CA GLN A 385 12.93 -12.38 2.45
C GLN A 385 12.71 -12.98 3.84
N PRO A 386 11.46 -13.33 4.20
CA PRO A 386 11.19 -14.04 5.42
C PRO A 386 11.70 -15.49 5.30
N SER A 387 11.92 -16.16 6.43
CA SER A 387 12.04 -17.62 6.42
C SER A 387 10.74 -18.24 5.84
N PRO A 388 10.81 -19.33 5.05
CA PRO A 388 12.00 -20.08 4.64
C PRO A 388 12.67 -19.59 3.33
N HIS A 389 12.42 -18.37 2.88
CA HIS A 389 12.72 -17.89 1.52
C HIS A 389 14.02 -17.07 1.35
N ARG A 390 14.95 -17.10 2.31
CA ARG A 390 16.20 -16.33 2.19
C ARG A 390 17.22 -16.96 1.26
N SER A 391 17.10 -18.25 0.98
CA SER A 391 17.97 -18.96 0.06
C SER A 391 17.28 -20.22 -0.47
N PHE A 392 17.73 -20.72 -1.62
CA PHE A 392 17.20 -21.99 -2.15
C PHE A 392 17.45 -23.16 -1.20
N ALA A 393 18.59 -23.17 -0.52
CA ALA A 393 18.92 -24.21 0.45
C ALA A 393 17.93 -24.24 1.63
N GLU A 394 17.45 -23.07 2.08
CA GLU A 394 16.44 -22.97 3.14
C GLU A 394 15.08 -23.47 2.67
N GLU A 395 14.69 -23.14 1.44
CA GLU A 395 13.43 -23.60 0.83
C GLU A 395 13.41 -25.12 0.64
N VAL A 396 14.52 -25.67 0.15
CA VAL A 396 14.71 -27.13 0.01
C VAL A 396 14.70 -27.80 1.37
N ALA A 397 15.41 -27.25 2.37
CA ALA A 397 15.43 -27.82 3.71
C ALA A 397 14.03 -27.83 4.33
N PHE A 398 13.25 -26.77 4.15
CA PHE A 398 11.87 -26.69 4.64
C PHE A 398 10.98 -27.75 3.99
N LEU A 399 11.02 -27.90 2.66
CA LEU A 399 10.22 -28.88 1.94
C LEU A 399 10.62 -30.32 2.27
N GLN A 400 11.93 -30.58 2.44
CA GLN A 400 12.46 -31.90 2.79
C GLN A 400 12.21 -32.32 4.24
N MET A 401 11.64 -31.45 5.09
CA MET A 401 11.17 -31.88 6.41
C MET A 401 10.01 -32.88 6.32
N GLU A 402 9.21 -32.80 5.25
CA GLU A 402 7.96 -33.57 5.11
C GLU A 402 7.84 -34.34 3.79
N PHE A 403 8.60 -33.95 2.76
CA PHE A 403 8.45 -34.51 1.42
C PHE A 403 9.79 -34.95 0.81
N ASP A 404 9.78 -36.12 0.19
CA ASP A 404 10.90 -36.60 -0.61
C ASP A 404 10.85 -35.95 -2.01
N GLY A 405 11.77 -35.02 -2.28
CA GLY A 405 11.87 -34.34 -3.57
C GLY A 405 13.29 -33.98 -3.96
N GLN A 406 13.46 -33.72 -5.26
CA GLN A 406 14.75 -33.46 -5.89
C GLN A 406 14.91 -31.97 -6.18
N PRO A 407 15.95 -31.30 -5.63
CA PRO A 407 16.32 -29.97 -6.05
C PRO A 407 17.02 -30.02 -7.42
N VAL A 408 16.59 -29.14 -8.32
CA VAL A 408 17.21 -28.89 -9.63
C VAL A 408 17.49 -27.39 -9.70
N ALA A 409 18.74 -27.00 -9.54
CA ALA A 409 19.18 -25.65 -9.86
C ALA A 409 19.46 -25.59 -11.36
N ILE A 410 18.64 -24.87 -12.13
CA ILE A 410 18.89 -24.62 -13.55
C ILE A 410 19.51 -23.25 -13.69
N HIS A 411 20.81 -23.23 -13.92
CA HIS A 411 21.60 -22.00 -13.95
C HIS A 411 21.55 -21.25 -12.60
N ASN A 412 22.29 -20.15 -12.46
CA ASN A 412 22.26 -19.33 -11.24
C ASN A 412 20.99 -18.47 -11.14
N GLU A 413 20.12 -18.50 -12.16
CA GLU A 413 19.00 -17.58 -12.33
C GLU A 413 17.62 -18.21 -12.06
N PHE A 414 17.50 -19.55 -12.07
CA PHE A 414 16.23 -20.23 -11.87
C PHE A 414 16.40 -21.50 -11.02
N HIS A 415 15.54 -21.65 -10.02
CA HIS A 415 15.59 -22.78 -9.09
C HIS A 415 14.27 -23.54 -9.12
N MET A 416 14.36 -24.88 -9.10
CA MET A 416 13.22 -25.77 -9.03
C MET A 416 13.44 -26.85 -7.97
N TRP A 417 12.39 -27.21 -7.25
CA TRP A 417 12.33 -28.40 -6.44
C TRP A 417 11.02 -29.13 -6.73
N ALA A 418 11.05 -30.45 -6.89
CA ALA A 418 9.83 -31.22 -7.07
C ALA A 418 9.88 -32.63 -6.48
N THR A 419 8.73 -33.14 -6.02
CA THR A 419 8.59 -34.53 -5.56
C THR A 419 8.56 -35.52 -6.72
N ALA A 420 7.98 -35.12 -7.85
CA ALA A 420 7.91 -35.90 -9.08
C ALA A 420 8.14 -35.03 -10.32
N PRO A 421 9.40 -34.74 -10.70
CA PRO A 421 9.72 -33.87 -11.84
C PRO A 421 9.07 -34.30 -13.15
N SER A 422 8.88 -35.61 -13.38
CA SER A 422 8.23 -36.15 -14.57
C SER A 422 6.72 -35.88 -14.66
N SER A 423 6.12 -35.41 -13.58
CA SER A 423 4.67 -35.16 -13.44
C SER A 423 4.35 -33.66 -13.44
N CYS A 424 5.30 -32.80 -13.81
CA CYS A 424 5.07 -31.35 -13.86
C CYS A 424 4.16 -30.98 -15.04
N SER A 425 3.23 -30.05 -14.79
CA SER A 425 2.39 -29.52 -15.85
C SER A 425 3.16 -28.58 -16.77
N THR A 426 2.64 -28.36 -17.98
CA THR A 426 3.24 -27.40 -18.92
C THR A 426 3.20 -26.00 -18.33
N MET A 427 4.38 -25.37 -18.26
CA MET A 427 4.54 -24.00 -17.80
C MET A 427 5.53 -23.30 -18.73
N PHE A 428 5.21 -22.05 -19.07
CA PHE A 428 6.07 -21.17 -19.81
C PHE A 428 6.15 -19.84 -19.08
N GLU A 429 7.34 -19.42 -18.66
CA GLU A 429 7.58 -18.22 -17.87
C GLU A 429 8.65 -17.35 -18.51
N VAL A 430 8.42 -16.04 -18.53
CA VAL A 430 9.38 -15.01 -18.93
C VAL A 430 9.51 -14.01 -17.80
N ALA A 431 10.67 -14.02 -17.15
CA ALA A 431 11.05 -13.05 -16.13
C ALA A 431 11.91 -11.96 -16.77
N MET A 432 11.50 -10.70 -16.63
CA MET A 432 12.08 -9.54 -17.28
C MET A 432 12.61 -8.54 -16.24
N ARG A 433 13.81 -8.02 -16.46
CA ARG A 433 14.52 -7.08 -15.57
C ARG A 433 15.11 -5.92 -16.37
N ASP A 434 15.56 -4.90 -15.64
CA ASP A 434 16.19 -3.70 -16.21
C ASP A 434 15.31 -3.07 -17.29
N LEU A 435 14.03 -2.83 -16.95
CA LEU A 435 13.04 -2.37 -17.91
C LEU A 435 13.15 -0.86 -18.15
N PRO A 436 12.97 -0.39 -19.40
CA PRO A 436 13.06 1.04 -19.72
C PRO A 436 12.03 1.89 -18.97
N ARG A 437 12.48 3.03 -18.44
CA ARG A 437 11.64 3.95 -17.64
C ARG A 437 10.40 4.44 -18.38
N ASP A 438 10.48 4.64 -19.68
CA ASP A 438 9.36 5.09 -20.52
C ASP A 438 8.26 4.02 -20.67
N VAL A 439 8.64 2.73 -20.62
CA VAL A 439 7.67 1.62 -20.54
C VAL A 439 7.07 1.54 -19.14
N MET A 440 7.93 1.53 -18.12
CA MET A 440 7.49 1.37 -16.71
C MET A 440 6.64 2.53 -16.20
N ALA A 441 6.87 3.75 -16.71
CA ALA A 441 6.06 4.93 -16.38
C ALA A 441 4.56 4.74 -16.68
N LYS A 442 4.20 3.87 -17.62
CA LYS A 442 2.79 3.54 -17.94
C LYS A 442 2.06 2.82 -16.80
N PHE A 443 2.81 2.22 -15.88
CA PHE A 443 2.30 1.41 -14.77
C PHE A 443 2.35 2.13 -13.42
N TYR A 444 2.56 3.45 -13.45
CA TYR A 444 2.34 4.33 -12.31
C TYR A 444 0.91 4.88 -12.36
N TYR A 445 0.30 5.10 -11.20
CA TYR A 445 -0.97 5.83 -11.15
C TYR A 445 -0.78 7.25 -11.73
N ASP A 446 -1.46 7.55 -12.83
CA ASP A 446 -1.45 8.87 -13.44
C ASP A 446 -2.30 9.84 -12.61
N PHE A 447 -1.67 10.47 -11.61
CA PHE A 447 -2.27 11.54 -10.81
C PHE A 447 -2.76 12.74 -11.66
N LYS A 448 -2.28 12.91 -12.90
CA LYS A 448 -2.67 14.02 -13.78
C LYS A 448 -4.08 13.83 -14.35
N TYR A 449 -4.49 12.59 -14.65
CA TYR A 449 -5.82 12.28 -15.19
C TYR A 449 -6.93 12.35 -14.13
N VAL A 450 -6.66 11.88 -12.91
CA VAL A 450 -7.57 11.95 -11.75
C VAL A 450 -7.96 13.40 -11.42
N LEU A 451 -7.03 14.34 -11.63
CA LEU A 451 -7.23 15.75 -11.31
C LEU A 451 -7.87 16.56 -12.46
N THR A 452 -7.58 16.23 -13.73
CA THR A 452 -7.93 17.10 -14.87
C THR A 452 -9.14 16.68 -15.73
N ALA A 453 -9.62 15.43 -15.65
CA ALA A 453 -10.75 14.99 -16.48
C ALA A 453 -12.13 15.53 -16.01
N PRO A 454 -13.12 15.77 -16.89
CA PRO A 454 -14.51 16.09 -16.52
C PRO A 454 -15.19 14.97 -15.71
N MET A 455 -16.09 15.32 -14.78
CA MET A 455 -16.63 14.43 -13.74
C MET A 455 -17.39 13.20 -14.29
N ASP A 456 -18.05 13.35 -15.43
CA ASP A 456 -18.79 12.35 -16.21
C ASP A 456 -17.88 11.32 -16.90
N LEU A 457 -16.62 11.67 -17.18
CA LEU A 457 -15.59 10.75 -17.67
C LEU A 457 -14.80 10.07 -16.53
N ARG A 458 -14.85 10.61 -15.29
CA ARG A 458 -14.19 10.01 -14.11
C ARG A 458 -14.89 8.72 -13.65
N PHE A 459 -16.21 8.64 -13.77
CA PHE A 459 -16.99 7.43 -13.47
C PHE A 459 -16.88 6.35 -14.55
N GLN A 460 -16.38 6.69 -15.73
CA GLN A 460 -16.02 5.72 -16.77
C GLN A 460 -14.60 5.14 -16.57
N HIS A 461 -13.84 5.63 -15.59
CA HIS A 461 -12.50 5.14 -15.28
C HIS A 461 -12.45 4.20 -14.06
N ASP A 462 -13.62 4.00 -13.42
CA ASP A 462 -13.90 2.86 -12.51
C ASP A 462 -13.89 1.53 -13.31
N ASP A 463 -14.11 1.63 -14.63
CA ASP A 463 -13.69 0.67 -15.66
C ASP A 463 -12.49 1.27 -16.41
N ARG A 464 -11.24 1.05 -15.99
CA ARG A 464 -10.10 1.42 -16.85
C ARG A 464 -10.25 0.74 -18.21
N GLY A 465 -10.76 1.47 -19.20
CA GLY A 465 -11.05 1.02 -20.56
C GLY A 465 -9.82 0.66 -21.39
N CYS A 466 -8.73 0.21 -20.78
CA CYS A 466 -7.61 -0.40 -21.47
C CYS A 466 -7.12 -1.67 -20.74
N GLU A 467 -7.98 -2.67 -20.54
CA GLU A 467 -7.52 -4.04 -20.85
C GLU A 467 -7.09 -4.14 -22.32
N SER A 468 -7.48 -3.16 -23.15
CA SER A 468 -7.10 -3.04 -24.55
C SER A 468 -5.62 -3.30 -24.78
N TRP A 469 -4.68 -2.86 -23.93
CA TRP A 469 -3.27 -3.15 -24.20
C TRP A 469 -2.93 -4.64 -24.01
N VAL A 470 -3.60 -5.33 -23.07
CA VAL A 470 -3.51 -6.79 -22.93
C VAL A 470 -4.22 -7.48 -24.09
N GLN A 471 -5.35 -6.93 -24.55
CA GLN A 471 -6.06 -7.42 -25.73
C GLN A 471 -5.29 -7.14 -27.03
N ASP A 472 -4.49 -6.08 -27.10
CA ASP A 472 -3.60 -5.74 -28.22
C ASP A 472 -2.41 -6.71 -28.23
N LEU A 473 -1.96 -7.11 -27.04
CA LEU A 473 -0.92 -8.12 -26.85
C LEU A 473 -1.43 -9.54 -27.17
N VAL A 474 -2.64 -9.84 -26.71
CA VAL A 474 -3.31 -11.14 -26.83
C VAL A 474 -4.79 -10.94 -27.21
N PRO A 475 -5.09 -10.82 -28.52
CA PRO A 475 -6.45 -10.63 -29.00
C PRO A 475 -7.40 -11.75 -28.54
N GLY A 476 -8.56 -11.37 -28.00
CA GLY A 476 -9.56 -12.31 -27.50
C GLY A 476 -9.29 -12.86 -26.10
N ALA A 477 -8.29 -12.32 -25.39
CA ALA A 477 -8.12 -12.57 -23.96
C ALA A 477 -9.25 -11.93 -23.14
N ARG A 478 -9.84 -12.69 -22.23
CA ARG A 478 -10.72 -12.17 -21.17
C ARG A 478 -9.86 -11.97 -19.93
N VAL A 479 -9.74 -10.73 -19.50
CA VAL A 479 -8.79 -10.32 -18.47
C VAL A 479 -9.54 -10.02 -17.16
N ASP A 480 -8.86 -10.25 -16.06
CA ASP A 480 -9.19 -9.80 -14.71
C ASP A 480 -7.91 -9.14 -14.17
N SER A 481 -7.96 -7.84 -13.88
CA SER A 481 -6.76 -7.06 -13.57
C SER A 481 -6.93 -6.20 -12.34
N GLN A 482 -5.80 -5.99 -11.66
CA GLN A 482 -5.67 -5.13 -10.50
C GLN A 482 -4.49 -4.19 -10.70
N TRP A 483 -4.68 -2.93 -10.33
CA TRP A 483 -3.59 -1.96 -10.27
C TRP A 483 -3.30 -1.60 -8.82
N PHE A 484 -2.03 -1.37 -8.52
CA PHE A 484 -1.54 -1.15 -7.17
C PHE A 484 -1.07 0.29 -6.99
N GLU A 485 -1.37 0.89 -5.84
CA GLU A 485 -0.96 2.24 -5.51
C GLU A 485 0.38 2.24 -4.76
N PRO A 486 1.29 3.18 -5.07
CA PRO A 486 1.19 4.23 -6.08
C PRO A 486 1.50 3.77 -7.52
N CYS A 487 1.97 2.53 -7.67
CA CYS A 487 2.32 1.93 -8.95
C CYS A 487 2.30 0.41 -8.87
N GLY A 488 2.14 -0.24 -10.03
CA GLY A 488 2.11 -1.69 -10.16
C GLY A 488 0.84 -2.19 -10.82
N TYR A 489 0.94 -3.36 -11.44
CA TYR A 489 -0.16 -4.00 -12.15
C TYR A 489 -0.05 -5.53 -12.06
N SER A 490 -1.20 -6.19 -11.94
CA SER A 490 -1.34 -7.64 -12.01
C SER A 490 -2.55 -7.97 -12.86
N CYS A 491 -2.48 -9.01 -13.69
CA CYS A 491 -3.67 -9.54 -14.32
C CYS A 491 -3.60 -11.05 -14.56
N ASN A 492 -4.79 -11.66 -14.55
CA ASN A 492 -5.04 -13.00 -15.04
C ASN A 492 -5.88 -12.92 -16.29
N ALA A 493 -5.61 -13.78 -17.26
CA ALA A 493 -6.31 -13.78 -18.52
C ALA A 493 -6.58 -15.20 -19.03
N PHE A 494 -7.81 -15.42 -19.52
CA PHE A 494 -8.16 -16.63 -20.27
C PHE A 494 -8.20 -16.32 -21.77
N VAL A 495 -7.63 -17.21 -22.58
CA VAL A 495 -7.59 -17.06 -24.04
C VAL A 495 -8.62 -17.99 -24.70
N GLY A 496 -9.57 -17.40 -25.43
CA GLY A 496 -10.60 -18.13 -26.15
C GLY A 496 -11.60 -18.86 -25.24
N LYS A 497 -12.08 -20.04 -25.69
CA LYS A 497 -13.02 -20.90 -24.94
C LYS A 497 -12.33 -22.11 -24.27
N THR A 498 -11.01 -22.05 -24.15
CA THR A 498 -10.17 -23.14 -23.62
C THR A 498 -9.61 -22.77 -22.25
N ASP A 499 -8.98 -23.74 -21.57
CA ASP A 499 -8.29 -23.52 -20.29
C ASP A 499 -6.89 -22.91 -20.44
N ARG A 500 -6.63 -22.27 -21.58
CA ARG A 500 -5.41 -21.50 -21.84
C ARG A 500 -5.46 -20.22 -21.01
N LEU A 501 -4.53 -20.10 -20.08
CA LEU A 501 -4.41 -18.95 -19.20
C LEU A 501 -3.01 -18.38 -19.25
N PHE A 502 -2.93 -17.07 -19.06
CA PHE A 502 -1.68 -16.39 -18.76
C PHE A 502 -1.87 -15.36 -17.64
N THR A 503 -0.76 -14.96 -17.04
CA THR A 503 -0.72 -13.96 -15.98
C THR A 503 0.46 -13.03 -16.17
N ILE A 504 0.28 -11.75 -15.79
CA ILE A 504 1.31 -10.71 -15.90
C ILE A 504 1.40 -9.97 -14.58
N HIS A 505 2.61 -9.83 -14.04
CA HIS A 505 2.88 -9.03 -12.84
C HIS A 505 3.96 -7.99 -13.13
N ILE A 506 3.73 -6.75 -12.71
CA ILE A 506 4.56 -5.59 -13.06
C ILE A 506 4.94 -4.83 -11.80
N THR A 507 6.25 -4.75 -11.54
CA THR A 507 6.91 -3.93 -10.54
C THR A 507 7.67 -2.81 -11.28
N PRO A 508 7.12 -1.59 -11.39
CA PRO A 508 7.68 -0.57 -12.27
C PRO A 508 8.78 0.30 -11.64
N GLN A 509 9.11 0.10 -10.35
CA GLN A 509 10.10 0.88 -9.62
C GLN A 509 11.48 0.83 -10.31
N PRO A 510 12.12 1.97 -10.63
CA PRO A 510 13.38 1.98 -11.38
C PRO A 510 14.54 1.23 -10.73
N SER A 511 14.56 1.13 -9.39
CA SER A 511 15.62 0.45 -8.65
C SER A 511 15.49 -1.08 -8.64
N CYS A 512 14.31 -1.61 -8.96
CA CYS A 512 14.01 -3.04 -8.93
C CYS A 512 12.97 -3.44 -9.99
N SER A 513 13.05 -2.79 -11.17
CA SER A 513 12.03 -2.96 -12.22
C SER A 513 11.96 -4.42 -12.65
N TYR A 514 10.77 -5.00 -12.58
CA TYR A 514 10.56 -6.41 -12.84
C TYR A 514 9.20 -6.63 -13.50
N VAL A 515 9.16 -7.50 -14.52
CA VAL A 515 7.92 -7.99 -15.10
C VAL A 515 8.00 -9.50 -15.22
N SER A 516 6.97 -10.22 -14.79
CA SER A 516 6.80 -11.63 -15.12
C SER A 516 5.62 -11.82 -16.04
N PHE A 517 5.79 -12.75 -16.98
CA PHE A 517 4.74 -13.29 -17.82
C PHE A 517 4.75 -14.80 -17.66
N GLU A 518 3.64 -15.43 -17.31
CA GLU A 518 3.52 -16.90 -17.29
C GLU A 518 2.28 -17.37 -18.04
N SER A 519 2.39 -18.46 -18.79
CA SER A 519 1.27 -19.16 -19.42
C SER A 519 1.35 -20.68 -19.21
N ASN A 520 0.19 -21.34 -19.24
CA ASN A 520 0.11 -22.82 -19.24
C ASN A 520 0.10 -23.42 -20.66
N PHE A 521 0.49 -22.63 -21.66
CA PHE A 521 0.59 -23.02 -23.05
C PHE A 521 1.76 -22.26 -23.69
N VAL A 522 2.32 -22.82 -24.75
CA VAL A 522 3.38 -22.19 -25.54
C VAL A 522 2.73 -21.48 -26.74
N ASP A 523 3.04 -20.20 -26.91
CA ASP A 523 2.68 -19.37 -28.06
C ASP A 523 3.81 -18.36 -28.27
N MET A 524 4.67 -18.66 -29.25
CA MET A 524 5.91 -17.93 -29.48
C MET A 524 5.66 -16.51 -29.99
N ASP A 525 4.63 -16.33 -30.83
CA ASP A 525 4.25 -15.03 -31.35
C ASP A 525 3.74 -14.12 -30.22
N MET A 526 2.93 -14.67 -29.31
CA MET A 526 2.46 -13.96 -28.12
C MET A 526 3.63 -13.49 -27.27
N MET A 527 4.58 -14.37 -26.98
CA MET A 527 5.73 -14.00 -26.18
C MET A 527 6.63 -13.00 -26.91
N ALA A 528 6.87 -13.14 -28.21
CA ALA A 528 7.65 -12.16 -28.97
C ALA A 528 6.99 -10.76 -28.88
N ARG A 529 5.65 -10.69 -28.90
CA ARG A 529 4.92 -9.44 -28.65
C ARG A 529 5.13 -8.92 -27.22
N VAL A 530 5.07 -9.78 -26.20
CA VAL A 530 5.33 -9.44 -24.79
C VAL A 530 6.72 -8.84 -24.63
N ILE A 531 7.75 -9.52 -25.13
CA ILE A 531 9.15 -9.08 -25.03
C ILE A 531 9.35 -7.76 -25.78
N ARG A 532 8.81 -7.62 -27.00
CA ARG A 532 8.88 -6.38 -27.78
C ARG A 532 8.16 -5.21 -27.12
N PHE A 533 7.07 -5.46 -26.41
CA PHE A 533 6.35 -4.42 -25.67
C PHE A 533 7.17 -3.93 -24.47
N PHE A 534 7.72 -4.86 -23.68
CA PHE A 534 8.43 -4.54 -22.44
C PHE A 534 9.88 -4.10 -22.64
N ARG A 535 10.54 -4.54 -23.72
CA ARG A 535 11.93 -4.22 -24.08
C ARG A 535 12.91 -4.38 -22.89
N PRO A 536 12.94 -5.54 -22.21
CA PRO A 536 13.72 -5.71 -20.99
C PRO A 536 15.23 -5.63 -21.28
N GLY A 537 16.03 -5.05 -20.38
CA GLY A 537 17.49 -5.14 -20.48
C GLY A 537 18.01 -6.57 -20.28
N LYS A 538 17.32 -7.35 -19.44
CA LYS A 538 17.62 -8.78 -19.22
C LYS A 538 16.35 -9.60 -19.13
N LEU A 539 16.36 -10.80 -19.67
CA LEU A 539 15.25 -11.73 -19.55
C LEU A 539 15.71 -13.16 -19.26
N THR A 540 14.88 -13.90 -18.54
CA THR A 540 15.02 -15.34 -18.31
C THR A 540 13.73 -16.01 -18.77
N ILE A 541 13.85 -16.97 -19.67
CA ILE A 541 12.76 -17.82 -20.14
C ILE A 541 12.92 -19.18 -19.45
N ALA A 542 11.85 -19.67 -18.86
CA ALA A 542 11.79 -21.02 -18.31
C ALA A 542 10.59 -21.76 -18.93
N THR A 543 10.82 -22.99 -19.34
CA THR A 543 9.77 -23.85 -19.90
C THR A 543 9.84 -25.22 -19.26
N ILE A 544 8.70 -25.67 -18.75
CA ILE A 544 8.47 -27.03 -18.29
C ILE A 544 7.51 -27.68 -19.27
N ASN A 545 7.88 -28.81 -19.86
CA ASN A 545 7.02 -29.58 -20.76
C ASN A 545 7.13 -31.07 -20.43
N GLY A 546 6.25 -31.57 -19.57
CA GLY A 546 6.31 -32.94 -19.07
C GLY A 546 7.62 -33.22 -18.31
N PRO A 547 8.37 -34.30 -18.62
CA PRO A 547 9.60 -34.64 -17.92
C PRO A 547 10.82 -33.78 -18.28
N GLY A 548 10.70 -32.87 -19.26
CA GLY A 548 11.78 -31.98 -19.68
C GLY A 548 11.60 -30.57 -19.11
N MET A 549 12.70 -29.98 -18.63
CA MET A 549 12.77 -28.55 -18.31
C MET A 549 13.93 -27.90 -19.08
N MET A 550 13.64 -26.77 -19.70
CA MET A 550 14.62 -25.94 -20.40
C MET A 550 14.56 -24.52 -19.83
N SER A 551 15.72 -23.89 -19.63
CA SER A 551 15.80 -22.47 -19.35
C SER A 551 16.80 -21.78 -20.27
N VAL A 552 16.43 -20.59 -20.69
CA VAL A 552 17.25 -19.72 -21.54
C VAL A 552 17.38 -18.38 -20.82
N VAL A 553 18.60 -17.90 -20.65
CA VAL A 553 18.88 -16.56 -20.12
C VAL A 553 19.40 -15.71 -21.26
N ALA A 554 18.82 -14.54 -21.47
CA ALA A 554 19.23 -13.61 -22.52
C ALA A 554 19.46 -12.20 -21.96
N GLU A 555 20.55 -11.57 -22.36
CA GLU A 555 20.93 -10.21 -21.97
C GLU A 555 21.00 -9.30 -23.19
N GLY A 556 20.47 -8.08 -23.08
CA GLY A 556 20.43 -7.12 -24.19
C GLY A 556 21.81 -6.55 -24.51
N CYS A 557 22.13 -6.42 -25.80
CA CYS A 557 23.38 -5.81 -26.26
C CYS A 557 23.22 -4.29 -26.39
N ASP A 558 23.94 -3.52 -25.56
CA ASP A 558 24.02 -2.07 -25.68
C ASP A 558 24.82 -1.65 -26.93
N GLY A 559 24.11 -1.40 -28.03
CA GLY A 559 24.65 -0.74 -29.21
C GLY A 559 25.44 -1.66 -30.15
N GLY A 560 24.77 -2.12 -31.20
CA GLY A 560 25.38 -2.83 -32.31
C GLY A 560 24.54 -4.02 -32.72
N HIS A 561 24.01 -3.97 -33.93
CA HIS A 561 23.42 -5.09 -34.62
C HIS A 561 24.46 -6.23 -34.67
N ASP A 562 24.36 -7.24 -33.81
CA ASP A 562 25.15 -8.46 -33.92
C ASP A 562 24.32 -9.44 -34.79
N PRO A 563 24.68 -9.67 -36.07
CA PRO A 563 23.88 -10.47 -36.99
C PRO A 563 23.96 -11.98 -36.70
N GLY A 564 24.55 -12.39 -35.56
CA GLY A 564 24.93 -13.77 -35.27
C GLY A 564 24.10 -14.52 -34.23
N SER A 565 23.23 -13.88 -33.45
CA SER A 565 22.49 -14.54 -32.36
C SER A 565 21.14 -15.12 -32.82
N ARG A 566 21.17 -16.04 -33.78
CA ARG A 566 20.02 -16.92 -34.06
C ARG A 566 20.00 -18.02 -33.00
N ILE A 567 18.85 -18.19 -32.34
CA ILE A 567 18.53 -19.43 -31.63
C ILE A 567 18.41 -20.50 -32.72
N GLU A 568 19.12 -21.62 -32.62
CA GLU A 568 18.90 -22.79 -33.50
C GLU A 568 18.21 -23.87 -32.66
N GLU A 569 16.87 -23.83 -32.65
CA GLU A 569 15.89 -24.84 -32.18
C GLU A 569 15.77 -25.25 -30.69
N PRO A 570 14.58 -25.71 -30.23
CA PRO A 570 13.35 -25.94 -30.99
C PRO A 570 12.31 -24.81 -30.84
N ASP A 571 11.86 -24.33 -32.01
CA ASP A 571 10.89 -23.28 -32.31
C ASP A 571 11.39 -21.83 -32.06
N ASP A 572 12.18 -21.30 -32.99
CA ASP A 572 12.92 -20.02 -32.93
C ASP A 572 12.13 -18.82 -32.41
N ILE A 573 12.57 -18.29 -31.25
CA ILE A 573 12.24 -16.93 -30.82
C ILE A 573 13.28 -16.01 -31.43
N ASP A 574 12.85 -15.14 -32.35
CA ASP A 574 13.71 -14.09 -32.87
C ASP A 574 13.91 -12.98 -31.82
N LEU A 575 14.93 -13.17 -30.96
CA LEU A 575 15.37 -12.22 -29.95
C LEU A 575 16.43 -11.26 -30.54
N GLU A 576 16.12 -10.61 -31.66
CA GLU A 576 17.02 -9.62 -32.28
C GLU A 576 17.51 -8.61 -31.21
N GLY A 577 18.83 -8.54 -31.02
CA GLY A 577 19.47 -7.63 -30.07
C GLY A 577 19.79 -8.20 -28.68
N TYR A 578 19.61 -9.50 -28.45
CA TYR A 578 20.00 -10.18 -27.20
C TYR A 578 21.08 -11.26 -27.42
N ALA A 579 22.05 -11.33 -26.51
CA ALA A 579 22.98 -12.45 -26.39
C ALA A 579 22.39 -13.51 -25.44
N CYS A 580 22.32 -14.77 -25.89
CA CYS A 580 21.64 -15.85 -25.17
C CYS A 580 22.61 -16.89 -24.60
N THR A 581 22.34 -17.35 -23.38
CA THR A 581 22.98 -18.51 -22.74
C THR A 581 21.92 -19.56 -22.42
N PHE A 582 22.17 -20.80 -22.83
CA PHE A 582 21.21 -21.91 -22.72
C PHE A 582 21.61 -22.88 -21.61
N ALA A 583 20.63 -23.29 -20.80
CA ALA A 583 20.76 -24.34 -19.81
C ALA A 583 19.58 -25.31 -19.89
N ALA A 584 19.81 -26.52 -20.39
CA ALA A 584 18.82 -27.59 -20.43
C ALA A 584 19.11 -28.64 -19.34
N HIS A 585 18.07 -29.08 -18.63
CA HIS A 585 18.16 -30.17 -17.67
C HIS A 585 17.10 -31.22 -17.98
N LEU A 586 17.55 -32.40 -18.39
CA LEU A 586 16.68 -33.52 -18.72
C LEU A 586 16.76 -34.55 -17.60
N ALA A 587 15.65 -34.72 -16.87
CA ALA A 587 15.51 -35.83 -15.95
C ALA A 587 15.17 -37.09 -16.78
N HIS A 588 16.20 -37.85 -17.19
CA HIS A 588 16.10 -39.21 -17.74
C HIS A 588 15.04 -39.45 -18.84
N VAL A 589 15.25 -38.88 -20.04
CA VAL A 589 14.58 -39.36 -21.28
C VAL A 589 15.66 -39.59 -22.34
N ASP A 590 15.67 -40.79 -22.90
CA ASP A 590 16.57 -41.26 -23.97
C ASP A 590 16.24 -40.55 -25.30
N PHE A 591 17.20 -39.81 -25.87
CA PHE A 591 17.04 -38.92 -27.04
C PHE A 591 16.99 -39.65 -28.39
N GLN A 592 16.37 -40.84 -28.47
CA GLN A 592 16.33 -41.58 -29.73
C GLN A 592 15.07 -41.35 -30.59
N SER A 593 14.14 -40.46 -30.22
CA SER A 593 12.87 -40.37 -30.97
C SER A 593 12.24 -38.99 -31.19
N PHE A 594 12.91 -37.88 -30.89
CA PHE A 594 12.42 -36.54 -31.28
C PHE A 594 13.39 -35.88 -32.27
N HIS A 595 13.06 -35.98 -33.55
CA HIS A 595 13.66 -35.17 -34.62
C HIS A 595 12.85 -33.87 -34.74
N LEU A 596 13.46 -32.71 -34.47
CA LEU A 596 13.09 -31.45 -35.13
C LEU A 596 14.08 -31.21 -36.29
N CYS A 597 13.55 -30.69 -37.40
CA CYS A 597 14.23 -30.55 -38.68
C CYS A 597 14.44 -29.07 -39.00
N VAL A 598 15.73 -28.68 -38.89
CA VAL A 598 16.53 -27.63 -39.55
C VAL A 598 15.81 -26.51 -40.30
#